data_AF-A0A060S7U5-F1
#
_entry.id   AF-A0A060S7U5-F1
#
_cell.length_a   1.000
_cell.length_b   1.000
_cell.length_c   1.000
_cell.angle_alpha   90.00
_cell.angle_beta   90.00
_cell.angle_gamma   90.00
#
_symmetry.space_group_name_H-M   'P 1'
#
loop_
_entity.id
_entity.type
_entity.pdbx_description
1 polymer ?
#
loop_
_entity_poly.entity_id
_entity_poly.type
_entity_poly.pdbx_seq_one_letter_code
_entity_poly.pdbx_strand_id
1 'polypeptide(L)'
;MHSTNASNVFQTDASRGAGLVNLKDISEADARRIMSEEHRALGYRPPPGSLASQAQAVIARHESRRADEHALTLDEEQIRQAALADAERIKQQKEGSAEGSAEVDLDAIGEAEARKLMSDEHKALGYRPPPDSLASEAQSAAVKHPDASAGVDTTLLAKAALEDAIRVASGNGGSHDLDLSRVGEAEARRLMSEEHRALGYRPPPGSLASTAQSEAAKHPYASADLDPAALAQAALEDAKKISAERACNLTNIGEARKLMSEEHKTLGYRPPAGSLAATAQSAASKHPDASAGIDPETLADVAHQDAHRIPAERSDEPSSAVKETAVVNAEVPVTKRMASSLVSEAHKARGHLPESGTIASTAQSLADKNARDGGERSLADAGAV
;
A
#
# COMPACT_ATOMS: atom_id res chain seq x y z
N MET A 1 -66.10 -1.52 -6.11
CA MET A 1 -65.39 -0.70 -5.11
C MET A 1 -64.55 -1.62 -4.24
N HIS A 2 -63.31 -1.87 -4.63
CA HIS A 2 -62.36 -2.67 -3.86
C HIS A 2 -61.15 -1.77 -3.59
N SER A 3 -61.08 -1.27 -2.36
CA SER A 3 -59.98 -0.42 -1.88
C SER A 3 -58.87 -1.33 -1.39
N THR A 4 -57.81 -1.50 -2.17
CA THR A 4 -56.62 -2.25 -1.76
C THR A 4 -55.76 -1.39 -0.85
N ASN A 5 -55.69 -1.77 0.42
CA ASN A 5 -54.73 -1.29 1.41
C ASN A 5 -53.31 -1.67 0.96
N ALA A 6 -52.59 -0.72 0.38
CA ALA A 6 -51.15 -0.80 0.16
C ALA A 6 -50.43 -0.15 1.35
N SER A 7 -50.35 -0.88 2.47
CA SER A 7 -49.60 -0.44 3.65
C SER A 7 -48.57 -1.52 4.00
N ASN A 8 -47.31 -1.10 4.08
CA ASN A 8 -46.18 -1.78 4.72
C ASN A 8 -45.59 -3.02 4.03
N VAL A 9 -44.75 -2.78 3.03
CA VAL A 9 -43.60 -3.66 2.73
C VAL A 9 -42.38 -2.79 2.37
N PHE A 10 -41.89 -2.02 3.34
CA PHE A 10 -40.50 -1.53 3.32
C PHE A 10 -39.84 -2.04 4.61
N GLN A 11 -39.65 -3.36 4.68
CA GLN A 11 -38.64 -3.95 5.56
C GLN A 11 -37.29 -3.70 4.88
N THR A 12 -36.68 -2.57 5.22
CA THR A 12 -35.29 -2.27 4.87
C THR A 12 -34.38 -3.31 5.50
N ASP A 13 -33.71 -4.11 4.68
CA ASP A 13 -32.69 -5.11 5.03
C ASP A 13 -31.42 -4.55 5.74
N ALA A 14 -31.46 -3.29 6.19
CA ALA A 14 -30.36 -2.60 6.86
C ALA A 14 -30.16 -3.02 8.33
N SER A 15 -30.99 -3.91 8.88
CA SER A 15 -30.97 -4.33 10.29
C SER A 15 -29.92 -5.40 10.63
N ARG A 16 -29.06 -5.82 9.70
CA ARG A 16 -28.01 -6.82 9.96
C ARG A 16 -26.72 -6.28 10.59
N GLY A 17 -26.48 -4.97 10.60
CA GLY A 17 -25.24 -4.37 11.14
C GLY A 17 -25.36 -3.66 12.49
N ALA A 18 -26.55 -3.12 12.84
CA ALA A 18 -26.73 -2.25 14.00
C ALA A 18 -27.31 -2.98 15.24
N GLY A 19 -26.87 -4.22 15.48
CA GLY A 19 -27.47 -5.13 16.45
C GLY A 19 -27.39 -4.75 17.94
N LEU A 20 -26.84 -3.59 18.32
CA LEU A 20 -26.68 -3.23 19.73
C LEU A 20 -27.70 -2.23 20.29
N VAL A 21 -28.34 -1.38 19.48
CA VAL A 21 -29.20 -0.31 20.01
C VAL A 21 -30.65 -0.53 19.61
N ASN A 22 -31.50 -0.82 20.60
CA ASN A 22 -32.94 -0.88 20.38
C ASN A 22 -33.51 0.53 20.27
N LEU A 23 -33.69 1.02 19.04
CA LEU A 23 -34.19 2.37 18.76
C LEU A 23 -35.64 2.62 19.23
N LYS A 24 -36.42 1.59 19.58
CA LYS A 24 -37.84 1.73 19.92
C LYS A 24 -38.08 2.51 21.22
N ASP A 25 -37.12 2.46 22.13
CA ASP A 25 -37.25 3.00 23.48
C ASP A 25 -36.24 4.14 23.72
N ILE A 26 -35.71 4.75 22.65
CA ILE A 26 -34.68 5.78 22.74
C ILE A 26 -35.24 7.11 23.25
N SER A 27 -34.54 7.73 24.19
CA SER A 27 -34.87 9.07 24.67
C SER A 27 -34.42 10.16 23.69
N GLU A 28 -35.03 11.36 23.77
CA GLU A 28 -34.60 12.50 22.95
C GLU A 28 -33.13 12.88 23.20
N ALA A 29 -32.71 12.81 24.46
CA ALA A 29 -31.32 13.07 24.85
C ALA A 29 -30.36 12.08 24.20
N ASP A 30 -30.71 10.79 24.17
CA ASP A 30 -29.86 9.74 23.60
C ASP A 30 -29.73 9.88 22.08
N ALA A 31 -30.79 10.22 21.36
CA ALA A 31 -30.68 10.43 19.91
C ALA A 31 -29.89 11.69 19.54
N ARG A 32 -29.99 12.76 20.34
CA ARG A 32 -29.12 13.94 20.17
C ARG A 32 -27.66 13.56 20.42
N ARG A 33 -27.39 12.68 21.38
CA ARG A 33 -26.06 12.17 21.68
C ARG A 33 -25.52 11.27 20.56
N ILE A 34 -26.31 10.32 20.04
CA ILE A 34 -25.95 9.51 18.85
C ILE A 34 -25.59 10.43 17.68
N MET A 35 -26.41 11.45 17.41
CA MET A 35 -26.15 12.42 16.34
C MET A 35 -24.84 13.17 16.53
N SER A 36 -24.54 13.60 17.76
CA SER A 36 -23.29 14.30 18.07
C SER A 36 -22.06 13.40 17.90
N GLU A 37 -22.13 12.15 18.35
CA GLU A 37 -21.01 11.20 18.26
C GLU A 37 -20.78 10.75 16.80
N GLU A 38 -21.84 10.45 16.03
CA GLU A 38 -21.71 10.15 14.59
C GLU A 38 -21.13 11.34 13.83
N HIS A 39 -21.62 12.56 14.08
CA HIS A 39 -21.10 13.77 13.44
C HIS A 39 -19.61 13.94 13.73
N ARG A 40 -19.20 13.71 14.98
CA ARG A 40 -17.79 13.79 15.39
C ARG A 40 -16.94 12.72 14.70
N ALA A 41 -17.46 11.50 14.54
CA ALA A 41 -16.76 10.39 13.90
C ALA A 41 -16.64 10.54 12.37
N LEU A 42 -17.69 11.07 11.72
CA LEU A 42 -17.73 11.32 10.28
C LEU A 42 -17.00 12.62 9.89
N GLY A 43 -17.02 13.62 10.77
CA GLY A 43 -16.53 14.99 10.49
C GLY A 43 -17.51 15.85 9.70
N TYR A 44 -18.74 15.38 9.47
CA TYR A 44 -19.81 16.09 8.78
C TYR A 44 -21.19 15.61 9.27
N ARG A 45 -22.26 16.30 8.87
CA ARG A 45 -23.65 15.96 9.24
C ARG A 45 -23.99 14.54 8.79
N PRO A 46 -24.44 13.65 9.69
CA PRO A 46 -24.78 12.28 9.31
C PRO A 46 -25.82 12.25 8.17
N PRO A 47 -25.61 11.42 7.13
CA PRO A 47 -26.50 11.34 5.99
C PRO A 47 -27.84 10.69 6.36
N PRO A 48 -28.90 10.87 5.54
CA PRO A 48 -30.14 10.13 5.72
C PRO A 48 -29.88 8.63 5.62
N GLY A 49 -30.50 7.86 6.52
CA GLY A 49 -30.27 6.43 6.66
C GLY A 49 -29.19 6.04 7.68
N SER A 50 -28.43 7.00 8.23
CA SER A 50 -27.53 6.74 9.38
C SER A 50 -28.30 6.40 10.66
N LEU A 51 -27.64 5.81 11.65
CA LEU A 51 -28.25 5.50 12.95
C LEU A 51 -28.80 6.76 13.61
N ALA A 52 -28.08 7.89 13.56
CA ALA A 52 -28.58 9.16 14.08
C ALA A 52 -29.86 9.62 13.38
N SER A 53 -29.91 9.56 12.05
CA SER A 53 -31.09 9.97 11.29
C SER A 53 -32.30 9.08 11.60
N GLN A 54 -32.08 7.77 11.80
CA GLN A 54 -33.11 6.82 12.18
C GLN A 54 -33.62 7.10 13.61
N ALA A 55 -32.72 7.37 14.56
CA ALA A 55 -33.07 7.72 15.93
C ALA A 55 -33.95 8.98 15.99
N GLN A 56 -33.57 10.04 15.26
CA GLN A 56 -34.36 11.27 15.14
C GLN A 56 -35.74 11.02 14.49
N ALA A 57 -35.80 10.16 13.47
CA ALA A 57 -37.06 9.78 12.83
C ALA A 57 -37.99 9.00 13.77
N VAL A 58 -37.44 8.17 14.66
CA VAL A 58 -38.23 7.46 15.69
C VAL A 58 -38.76 8.45 16.72
N ILE A 59 -37.96 9.40 17.20
CA ILE A 59 -38.44 10.44 18.13
C ILE A 59 -39.57 11.26 17.52
N ALA A 60 -39.40 11.73 16.29
CA ALA A 60 -40.45 12.50 15.60
C ALA A 60 -41.78 11.71 15.49
N ARG A 61 -41.72 10.36 15.47
CA ARG A 61 -42.90 9.50 15.51
C ARG A 61 -43.45 9.30 16.93
N HIS A 62 -42.58 9.18 17.94
CA HIS A 62 -42.95 8.93 19.34
C HIS A 62 -43.41 10.18 20.10
N GLU A 63 -42.97 11.36 19.70
CA GLU A 63 -43.34 12.65 20.29
C GLU A 63 -44.87 12.89 20.22
N SER A 64 -45.56 12.19 19.32
CA SER A 64 -47.03 12.22 19.24
C SER A 64 -47.76 11.27 20.19
N ARG A 65 -47.07 10.41 20.96
CA ARG A 65 -47.73 9.30 21.68
C ARG A 65 -47.51 9.17 23.19
N ARG A 66 -46.42 9.66 23.80
CA ARG A 66 -46.22 9.65 25.28
C ARG A 66 -44.87 10.32 25.63
N ALA A 67 -44.92 11.53 26.17
CA ALA A 67 -43.70 12.27 26.55
C ALA A 67 -43.11 11.84 27.91
N ASP A 68 -43.86 11.13 28.76
CA ASP A 68 -43.53 11.04 30.19
C ASP A 68 -42.97 9.68 30.68
N GLU A 69 -42.84 8.64 29.84
CA GLU A 69 -42.57 7.26 30.33
C GLU A 69 -41.25 6.61 29.87
N HIS A 70 -40.44 7.21 29.00
CA HIS A 70 -39.24 6.56 28.46
C HIS A 70 -37.97 6.98 29.22
N ALA A 71 -37.79 6.43 30.43
CA ALA A 71 -36.64 6.72 31.31
C ALA A 71 -35.50 5.67 31.23
N LEU A 72 -35.53 4.75 30.27
CA LEU A 72 -34.41 3.84 30.05
C LEU A 72 -33.33 4.57 29.27
N THR A 73 -32.49 5.30 29.99
CA THR A 73 -31.27 5.90 29.44
C THR A 73 -30.34 4.78 29.02
N LEU A 74 -30.02 4.74 27.72
CA LEU A 74 -28.99 3.84 27.22
C LEU A 74 -27.64 4.20 27.86
N ASP A 75 -26.80 3.18 28.06
CA ASP A 75 -25.45 3.42 28.56
C ASP A 75 -24.67 4.29 27.56
N GLU A 76 -23.94 5.28 28.08
CA GLU A 76 -23.25 6.27 27.27
C GLU A 76 -22.17 5.62 26.39
N GLU A 77 -21.53 4.57 26.88
CA GLU A 77 -20.52 3.83 26.15
C GLU A 77 -21.14 3.06 24.97
N GLN A 78 -22.31 2.46 25.15
CA GLN A 78 -23.06 1.79 24.08
C GLN A 78 -23.48 2.75 22.97
N ILE A 79 -23.94 3.96 23.32
CA ILE A 79 -24.28 5.01 22.36
C ILE A 79 -23.06 5.37 21.50
N ARG A 80 -21.90 5.59 22.14
CA ARG A 80 -20.66 5.96 21.46
C ARG A 80 -20.18 4.84 20.52
N GLN A 81 -20.17 3.60 20.99
CA GLN A 81 -19.75 2.45 20.18
C GLN A 81 -20.66 2.26 18.95
N ALA A 82 -21.98 2.37 19.13
CA ALA A 82 -22.92 2.24 18.02
C ALA A 82 -22.77 3.35 16.97
N ALA A 83 -22.56 4.60 17.42
CA ALA A 83 -22.32 5.73 16.53
C ALA A 83 -21.00 5.59 15.75
N LEU A 84 -19.93 5.11 16.41
CA LEU A 84 -18.65 4.84 15.75
C LEU A 84 -18.77 3.72 14.70
N ALA A 85 -19.45 2.63 15.03
CA ALA A 85 -19.66 1.52 14.11
C ALA A 85 -20.48 1.92 12.87
N ASP A 86 -21.53 2.73 13.04
CA ASP A 86 -22.31 3.22 11.89
C ASP A 86 -21.49 4.22 11.04
N ALA A 87 -20.70 5.08 11.68
CA ALA A 87 -19.81 5.99 10.98
C ALA A 87 -18.75 5.24 10.16
N GLU A 88 -18.15 4.18 10.69
CA GLU A 88 -17.22 3.30 9.96
C GLU A 88 -17.91 2.60 8.80
N ARG A 89 -19.12 2.05 9.00
CA ARG A 89 -19.93 1.47 7.93
C ARG A 89 -20.19 2.46 6.81
N ILE A 90 -20.53 3.71 7.14
CA ILE A 90 -20.78 4.78 6.15
C ILE A 90 -19.48 5.13 5.41
N LYS A 91 -18.33 5.21 6.11
CA LYS A 91 -17.03 5.43 5.48
C LYS A 91 -16.70 4.31 4.51
N GLN A 92 -16.84 3.05 4.92
CA GLN A 92 -16.60 1.89 4.06
C GLN A 92 -17.57 1.82 2.87
N GLN A 93 -18.84 2.16 3.05
CA GLN A 93 -19.78 2.25 1.92
C GLN A 93 -19.38 3.37 0.96
N LYS A 94 -18.90 4.50 1.47
CA LYS A 94 -18.47 5.63 0.66
C LYS A 94 -17.14 5.36 -0.04
N GLU A 95 -16.20 4.71 0.63
CA GLU A 95 -14.91 4.28 0.08
C GLU A 95 -15.11 3.16 -0.93
N GLY A 96 -15.88 2.11 -0.60
CA GLY A 96 -16.22 1.03 -1.53
C GLY A 96 -17.04 1.49 -2.73
N SER A 97 -17.87 2.52 -2.58
CA SER A 97 -18.57 3.16 -3.72
C SER A 97 -17.72 4.21 -4.45
N ALA A 98 -16.58 4.63 -3.89
CA ALA A 98 -15.65 5.58 -4.51
C ALA A 98 -14.43 4.90 -5.15
N GLU A 99 -14.10 3.67 -4.73
CA GLU A 99 -13.06 2.79 -5.30
C GLU A 99 -13.61 1.78 -6.28
N GLY A 100 -14.91 1.49 -6.25
CA GLY A 100 -15.58 1.02 -7.46
C GLY A 100 -15.50 2.17 -8.45
N SER A 101 -14.63 2.05 -9.47
CA SER A 101 -14.59 2.90 -10.67
C SER A 101 -15.98 3.48 -10.87
N ALA A 102 -16.15 4.80 -10.71
CA ALA A 102 -17.45 5.43 -10.80
C ALA A 102 -17.97 5.13 -12.20
N GLU A 103 -18.67 4.01 -12.32
CA GLU A 103 -18.98 3.35 -13.57
C GLU A 103 -20.01 4.29 -14.17
N VAL A 104 -19.53 5.10 -15.10
CA VAL A 104 -20.39 6.07 -15.76
C VAL A 104 -21.37 5.22 -16.53
N ASP A 105 -22.64 5.24 -16.12
CA ASP A 105 -23.69 4.52 -16.80
C ASP A 105 -23.79 5.04 -18.23
N LEU A 106 -23.18 4.31 -19.17
CA LEU A 106 -23.01 4.74 -20.56
C LEU A 106 -24.35 4.86 -21.28
N ASP A 107 -25.35 4.07 -20.86
CA ASP A 107 -26.71 4.12 -21.41
C ASP A 107 -27.44 5.41 -21.03
N ALA A 108 -26.97 6.12 -20.01
CA ALA A 108 -27.54 7.37 -19.51
C ALA A 108 -26.83 8.63 -20.08
N ILE A 109 -25.76 8.47 -20.87
CA ILE A 109 -24.95 9.56 -21.44
C ILE A 109 -25.56 10.07 -22.75
N GLY A 110 -25.75 11.39 -22.82
CA GLY A 110 -26.15 12.10 -24.04
C GLY A 110 -25.00 12.50 -24.95
N GLU A 111 -25.33 13.05 -26.12
CA GLU A 111 -24.32 13.52 -27.08
C GLU A 111 -23.43 14.63 -26.50
N ALA A 112 -23.98 15.49 -25.64
CA ALA A 112 -23.24 16.59 -25.02
C ALA A 112 -22.19 16.07 -24.02
N GLU A 113 -22.59 15.14 -23.14
CA GLU A 113 -21.73 14.49 -22.17
C GLU A 113 -20.65 13.65 -22.84
N ALA A 114 -21.00 12.87 -23.88
CA ALA A 114 -20.04 12.07 -24.65
C ALA A 114 -18.98 12.94 -25.35
N ARG A 115 -19.39 14.06 -25.97
CA ARG A 115 -18.43 15.02 -26.55
C ARG A 115 -17.52 15.64 -25.49
N LYS A 116 -18.06 15.92 -24.30
CA LYS A 116 -17.26 16.43 -23.18
C LYS A 116 -16.24 15.40 -22.70
N LEU A 117 -16.66 14.15 -22.51
CA LEU A 117 -15.79 13.05 -22.11
C LEU A 117 -14.62 12.90 -23.10
N MET A 118 -14.92 12.89 -24.41
CA MET A 118 -13.90 12.90 -25.47
C MET A 118 -12.94 14.08 -25.37
N SER A 119 -13.44 15.29 -25.08
CA SER A 119 -12.59 16.48 -24.94
C SER A 119 -11.69 16.41 -23.71
N ASP A 120 -12.22 15.96 -22.57
CA ASP A 120 -11.47 15.85 -21.32
C ASP A 120 -10.41 14.74 -21.42
N GLU A 121 -10.75 13.60 -22.02
CA GLU A 121 -9.81 12.49 -22.26
C GLU A 121 -8.74 12.87 -23.30
N HIS A 122 -9.11 13.52 -24.42
CA HIS A 122 -8.15 14.06 -25.38
C HIS A 122 -7.15 15.02 -24.72
N LYS A 123 -7.65 15.88 -23.82
CA LYS A 123 -6.81 16.83 -23.08
C LYS A 123 -5.87 16.11 -22.11
N ALA A 124 -6.33 15.03 -21.47
CA ALA A 124 -5.51 14.23 -20.55
C ALA A 124 -4.45 13.40 -21.28
N LEU A 125 -4.80 12.76 -22.41
CA LEU A 125 -3.89 11.97 -23.24
C LEU A 125 -2.93 12.84 -24.07
N GLY A 126 -3.37 14.02 -24.49
CA GLY A 126 -2.64 14.88 -25.43
C GLY A 126 -2.82 14.48 -26.91
N TYR A 127 -3.64 13.48 -27.19
CA TYR A 127 -3.99 13.00 -28.53
C TYR A 127 -5.44 12.49 -28.55
N ARG A 128 -5.95 12.15 -29.74
CA ARG A 128 -7.32 11.64 -29.89
C ARG A 128 -7.50 10.29 -29.15
N PRO A 129 -8.51 10.16 -28.26
CA PRO A 129 -8.77 8.91 -27.58
C PRO A 129 -8.90 7.73 -28.55
N PRO A 130 -8.35 6.54 -28.22
CA PRO A 130 -8.44 5.35 -29.06
C PRO A 130 -9.87 4.80 -29.10
N PRO A 131 -10.22 3.92 -30.07
CA PRO A 131 -11.59 3.43 -30.27
C PRO A 131 -12.15 2.57 -29.13
N ASP A 132 -11.29 2.08 -28.23
CA ASP A 132 -11.61 1.27 -27.04
C ASP A 132 -11.53 2.06 -25.72
N SER A 133 -11.42 3.39 -25.82
CA SER A 133 -11.54 4.30 -24.67
C SER A 133 -12.98 4.46 -24.20
N LEU A 134 -13.13 4.89 -22.94
CA LEU A 134 -14.39 5.30 -22.34
C LEU A 134 -15.08 6.38 -23.17
N ALA A 135 -14.33 7.35 -23.72
CA ALA A 135 -14.89 8.36 -24.60
C ALA A 135 -15.50 7.78 -25.89
N SER A 136 -14.82 6.81 -26.52
CA SER A 136 -15.32 6.14 -27.73
C SER A 136 -16.56 5.29 -27.45
N GLU A 137 -16.60 4.64 -26.29
CA GLU A 137 -17.77 3.87 -25.85
C GLU A 137 -18.96 4.79 -25.54
N ALA A 138 -18.72 5.90 -24.83
CA ALA A 138 -19.72 6.92 -24.54
C ALA A 138 -20.29 7.54 -25.83
N GLN A 139 -19.48 7.80 -26.86
CA GLN A 139 -19.98 8.25 -28.16
C GLN A 139 -20.87 7.20 -28.83
N SER A 140 -20.48 5.92 -28.75
CA SER A 140 -21.25 4.82 -29.32
C SER A 140 -22.60 4.65 -28.61
N ALA A 141 -22.64 4.85 -27.29
CA ALA A 141 -23.88 4.83 -26.50
C ALA A 141 -24.76 6.06 -26.80
N ALA A 142 -24.18 7.25 -26.87
CA ALA A 142 -24.90 8.49 -27.20
C ALA A 142 -25.56 8.46 -28.59
N VAL A 143 -24.96 7.76 -29.58
CA VAL A 143 -25.60 7.54 -30.89
C VAL A 143 -26.88 6.70 -30.78
N LYS A 144 -26.95 5.76 -29.81
CA LYS A 144 -28.15 4.96 -29.54
C LYS A 144 -29.21 5.77 -28.78
N HIS A 145 -28.78 6.73 -27.97
CA HIS A 145 -29.63 7.53 -27.07
C HIS A 145 -29.35 9.03 -27.20
N PRO A 146 -29.63 9.68 -28.35
CA PRO A 146 -29.26 11.09 -28.58
C PRO A 146 -29.97 12.07 -27.63
N ASP A 147 -31.16 11.70 -27.14
CA ASP A 147 -31.96 12.51 -26.22
C ASP A 147 -31.73 12.16 -24.73
N ALA A 148 -30.84 11.21 -24.42
CA ALA A 148 -30.46 10.96 -23.04
C ALA A 148 -29.71 12.18 -22.49
N SER A 149 -30.11 12.66 -21.32
CA SER A 149 -29.42 13.72 -20.60
C SER A 149 -29.65 13.43 -19.13
N ALA A 150 -28.88 12.51 -18.55
CA ALA A 150 -29.03 12.14 -17.16
C ALA A 150 -28.57 13.23 -16.17
N GLY A 151 -28.05 14.37 -16.67
CA GLY A 151 -27.51 15.41 -15.81
C GLY A 151 -26.31 14.89 -15.02
N VAL A 152 -25.49 14.04 -15.66
CA VAL A 152 -24.31 13.45 -15.04
C VAL A 152 -23.39 14.57 -14.56
N ASP A 153 -22.87 14.42 -13.34
CA ASP A 153 -21.98 15.41 -12.76
C ASP A 153 -20.73 15.58 -13.65
N THR A 154 -20.59 16.79 -14.17
CA THR A 154 -19.46 17.22 -14.99
C THR A 154 -18.09 16.96 -14.38
N THR A 155 -17.97 16.93 -13.05
CA THR A 155 -16.73 16.65 -12.33
C THR A 155 -16.42 15.16 -12.29
N LEU A 156 -17.46 14.33 -12.17
CA LEU A 156 -17.35 12.87 -12.24
C LEU A 156 -16.92 12.43 -13.64
N LEU A 157 -17.50 13.01 -14.69
CA LEU A 157 -17.08 12.77 -16.08
C LEU A 157 -15.60 13.11 -16.31
N ALA A 158 -15.15 14.25 -15.80
CA ALA A 158 -13.74 14.66 -15.94
C ALA A 158 -12.79 13.72 -15.16
N LYS A 159 -13.21 13.25 -13.99
CA LYS A 159 -12.46 12.26 -13.20
C LYS A 159 -12.37 10.92 -13.94
N ALA A 160 -13.50 10.42 -14.45
CA ALA A 160 -13.56 9.18 -15.21
C ALA A 160 -12.71 9.25 -16.50
N ALA A 161 -12.76 10.38 -17.21
CA ALA A 161 -11.91 10.62 -18.38
C ALA A 161 -10.41 10.61 -18.04
N LEU A 162 -10.02 11.15 -16.89
CA LEU A 162 -8.62 11.15 -16.45
C LEU A 162 -8.17 9.74 -16.03
N GLU A 163 -9.01 8.99 -15.32
CA GLU A 163 -8.74 7.60 -14.95
C GLU A 163 -8.61 6.71 -16.19
N ASP A 164 -9.51 6.88 -17.17
CA ASP A 164 -9.43 6.15 -18.43
C ASP A 164 -8.19 6.55 -19.23
N ALA A 165 -7.84 7.83 -19.28
CA ALA A 165 -6.61 8.30 -19.91
C ALA A 165 -5.36 7.70 -19.25
N ILE A 166 -5.32 7.54 -17.92
CA ILE A 166 -4.23 6.85 -17.22
C ILE A 166 -4.23 5.37 -17.58
N ARG A 167 -5.39 4.71 -17.61
CA ARG A 167 -5.54 3.31 -18.01
C ARG A 167 -5.07 3.10 -19.45
N VAL A 168 -5.47 3.96 -20.37
CA VAL A 168 -5.06 3.94 -21.78
C VAL A 168 -3.58 4.25 -21.91
N ALA A 169 -3.04 5.26 -21.21
CA ALA A 169 -1.60 5.54 -21.24
C ALA A 169 -0.77 4.38 -20.67
N SER A 170 -1.29 3.71 -19.65
CA SER A 170 -0.65 2.56 -18.99
C SER A 170 -0.91 1.24 -19.70
N GLY A 171 -1.98 1.14 -20.51
CA GLY A 171 -2.40 -0.02 -21.28
C GLY A 171 -1.86 -0.01 -22.71
N ASN A 172 -1.77 1.17 -23.35
CA ASN A 172 -1.05 1.36 -24.61
C ASN A 172 0.47 1.49 -24.41
N GLY A 173 0.93 1.89 -23.21
CA GLY A 173 2.31 1.71 -22.76
C GLY A 173 2.53 0.39 -22.01
N GLY A 174 1.46 -0.40 -21.85
CA GLY A 174 1.51 -1.69 -21.22
C GLY A 174 1.99 -2.66 -22.26
N SER A 175 3.32 -2.79 -22.39
CA SER A 175 4.01 -3.80 -23.19
C SER A 175 3.07 -4.34 -24.25
N HIS A 176 2.93 -3.65 -25.40
CA HIS A 176 2.53 -4.39 -26.58
C HIS A 176 3.45 -5.59 -26.53
N ASP A 177 2.89 -6.74 -26.15
CA ASP A 177 3.63 -7.97 -25.98
C ASP A 177 3.93 -8.28 -27.43
N LEU A 178 5.00 -7.64 -27.91
CA LEU A 178 5.43 -7.67 -29.28
C LEU A 178 5.60 -9.16 -29.44
N ASP A 179 4.76 -9.77 -30.27
CA ASP A 179 4.75 -11.20 -30.41
C ASP A 179 6.11 -11.60 -31.00
N LEU A 180 7.09 -11.82 -30.11
CA LEU A 180 8.50 -11.95 -30.46
C LEU A 180 8.68 -13.20 -31.31
N SER A 181 7.74 -14.15 -31.23
CA SER A 181 7.71 -15.36 -32.05
C SER A 181 7.56 -15.07 -33.55
N ARG A 182 7.04 -13.90 -33.93
CA ARG A 182 6.82 -13.47 -35.32
C ARG A 182 7.83 -12.43 -35.80
N VAL A 183 8.74 -11.99 -34.94
CA VAL A 183 9.73 -10.95 -35.26
C VAL A 183 10.80 -11.51 -36.20
N GLY A 184 11.02 -10.82 -37.33
CA GLY A 184 12.06 -11.14 -38.29
C GLY A 184 13.41 -10.52 -37.95
N GLU A 185 14.43 -10.86 -38.75
CA GLU A 185 15.78 -10.34 -38.57
C GLU A 185 15.85 -8.81 -38.71
N ALA A 186 15.03 -8.24 -39.61
CA ALA A 186 14.99 -6.80 -39.84
C ALA A 186 14.42 -6.03 -38.63
N GLU A 187 13.28 -6.48 -38.09
CA GLU A 187 12.66 -5.85 -36.92
C GLU A 187 13.51 -6.05 -35.67
N ALA A 188 14.10 -7.23 -35.47
CA ALA A 188 15.01 -7.49 -34.34
C ALA A 188 16.25 -6.59 -34.38
N ARG A 189 16.86 -6.37 -35.56
CA ARG A 189 18.01 -5.46 -35.70
C ARG A 189 17.62 -4.02 -35.42
N ARG A 190 16.41 -3.64 -35.81
CA ARG A 190 15.86 -2.31 -35.51
C ARG A 190 15.65 -2.10 -34.02
N LEU A 191 15.01 -3.04 -33.32
CA LEU A 191 14.87 -3.02 -31.85
C LEU A 191 16.24 -2.87 -31.17
N MET A 192 17.22 -3.68 -31.58
CA MET A 192 18.58 -3.58 -31.04
C MET A 192 19.22 -2.20 -31.27
N SER A 193 19.02 -1.61 -32.46
CA SER A 193 19.57 -0.28 -32.76
C SER A 193 18.90 0.83 -31.94
N GLU A 194 17.58 0.78 -31.77
CA GLU A 194 16.86 1.81 -30.99
C GLU A 194 17.12 1.66 -29.49
N GLU A 195 17.15 0.44 -28.96
CA GLU A 195 17.46 0.19 -27.55
C GLU A 195 18.92 0.57 -27.25
N HIS A 196 19.86 0.24 -28.14
CA HIS A 196 21.25 0.71 -28.04
C HIS A 196 21.34 2.24 -28.05
N ARG A 197 20.59 2.91 -28.93
CA ARG A 197 20.56 4.38 -28.99
C ARG A 197 20.00 4.97 -27.69
N ALA A 198 18.95 4.38 -27.13
CA ALA A 198 18.32 4.83 -25.89
C ALA A 198 19.21 4.59 -24.65
N LEU A 199 19.85 3.42 -24.55
CA LEU A 199 20.76 3.06 -23.47
C LEU A 199 22.13 3.76 -23.57
N GLY A 200 22.59 4.06 -24.79
CA GLY A 200 23.94 4.54 -25.07
C GLY A 200 25.01 3.45 -25.06
N TYR A 201 24.62 2.18 -24.94
CA TYR A 201 25.51 1.01 -24.96
C TYR A 201 24.75 -0.23 -25.47
N ARG A 202 25.46 -1.34 -25.69
CA ARG A 202 24.86 -2.58 -26.17
C ARG A 202 23.83 -3.14 -25.18
N PRO A 203 22.57 -3.39 -25.61
CA PRO A 203 21.56 -4.03 -24.78
C PRO A 203 22.09 -5.28 -24.07
N PRO A 204 21.85 -5.41 -22.74
CA PRO A 204 22.27 -6.58 -21.98
C PRO A 204 21.49 -7.84 -22.41
N PRO A 205 21.99 -9.06 -22.10
CA PRO A 205 21.23 -10.27 -22.30
C PRO A 205 19.94 -10.23 -21.44
N GLY A 206 18.84 -10.72 -22.01
CA GLY A 206 17.51 -10.66 -21.38
C GLY A 206 16.71 -9.38 -21.66
N SER A 207 17.31 -8.39 -22.33
CA SER A 207 16.57 -7.27 -22.92
C SER A 207 15.57 -7.71 -23.99
N LEU A 208 14.62 -6.84 -24.29
CA LEU A 208 13.67 -7.00 -25.39
C LEU A 208 14.42 -7.21 -26.72
N ALA A 209 15.42 -6.38 -27.03
CA ALA A 209 16.22 -6.56 -28.24
C ALA A 209 16.98 -7.89 -28.27
N SER A 210 17.57 -8.32 -27.15
CA SER A 210 18.26 -9.61 -27.07
C SER A 210 17.31 -10.79 -27.30
N THR A 211 16.09 -10.70 -26.78
CA THR A 211 15.06 -11.74 -26.94
C THR A 211 14.55 -11.77 -28.37
N ALA A 212 14.27 -10.60 -28.96
CA ALA A 212 13.89 -10.44 -30.36
C ALA A 212 14.93 -11.03 -31.33
N GLN A 213 16.23 -10.80 -31.08
CA GLN A 213 17.32 -11.42 -31.87
C GLN A 213 17.33 -12.95 -31.76
N SER A 214 17.04 -13.48 -30.58
CA SER A 214 17.02 -14.93 -30.33
C SER A 214 15.84 -15.61 -31.04
N GLU A 215 14.68 -14.96 -31.07
CA GLU A 215 13.52 -15.45 -31.82
C GLU A 215 13.69 -15.28 -33.33
N ALA A 216 14.19 -14.13 -33.78
CA ALA A 216 14.46 -13.90 -35.21
C ALA A 216 15.47 -14.89 -35.79
N ALA A 217 16.42 -15.39 -35.00
CA ALA A 217 17.34 -16.45 -35.42
C ALA A 217 16.62 -17.78 -35.73
N LYS A 218 15.46 -18.06 -35.10
CA LYS A 218 14.63 -19.23 -35.40
C LYS A 218 13.81 -19.04 -36.68
N HIS A 219 13.44 -17.80 -36.98
CA HIS A 219 12.57 -17.45 -38.10
C HIS A 219 13.11 -16.21 -38.89
N PRO A 220 14.24 -16.32 -39.60
CA PRO A 220 14.91 -15.15 -40.19
C PRO A 220 14.10 -14.42 -41.27
N TYR A 221 13.15 -15.13 -41.90
CA TYR A 221 12.25 -14.58 -42.94
C TYR A 221 10.86 -14.24 -42.41
N ALA A 222 10.59 -14.39 -41.11
CA ALA A 222 9.34 -13.88 -40.56
C ALA A 222 9.30 -12.35 -40.72
N SER A 223 8.10 -11.80 -40.86
CA SER A 223 7.87 -10.39 -40.67
C SER A 223 6.55 -10.25 -39.95
N ALA A 224 6.56 -9.42 -38.91
CA ALA A 224 5.38 -9.16 -38.10
C ALA A 224 4.62 -7.93 -38.61
N ASP A 225 5.09 -7.27 -39.67
CA ASP A 225 4.56 -6.02 -40.20
C ASP A 225 4.32 -4.96 -39.10
N LEU A 226 5.19 -4.97 -38.07
CA LEU A 226 5.07 -4.09 -36.91
C LEU A 226 5.38 -2.66 -37.30
N ASP A 227 4.57 -1.73 -36.77
CA ASP A 227 4.79 -0.31 -36.98
C ASP A 227 6.20 0.07 -36.47
N PRO A 228 7.05 0.67 -37.32
CA PRO A 228 8.34 1.18 -36.91
C PRO A 228 8.32 2.10 -35.68
N ALA A 229 7.26 2.87 -35.49
CA ALA A 229 7.11 3.75 -34.33
C ALA A 229 6.87 2.95 -33.04
N ALA A 230 6.04 1.91 -33.10
CA ALA A 230 5.77 1.02 -31.97
C ALA A 230 7.05 0.28 -31.52
N LEU A 231 7.87 -0.20 -32.47
CA LEU A 231 9.17 -0.81 -32.17
C LEU A 231 10.10 0.17 -31.44
N ALA A 232 10.17 1.43 -31.89
CA ALA A 232 11.02 2.44 -31.26
C ALA A 232 10.55 2.77 -29.83
N GLN A 233 9.22 2.85 -29.62
CA GLN A 233 8.66 3.09 -28.29
C GLN A 233 8.95 1.92 -27.33
N ALA A 234 8.71 0.68 -27.76
CA ALA A 234 8.99 -0.51 -26.96
C ALA A 234 10.47 -0.60 -26.56
N ALA A 235 11.38 -0.29 -27.49
CA ALA A 235 12.81 -0.24 -27.19
C ALA A 235 13.18 0.85 -26.17
N LEU A 236 12.52 2.01 -26.22
CA LEU A 236 12.74 3.10 -25.27
C LEU A 236 12.22 2.75 -23.87
N GLU A 237 11.08 2.07 -23.78
CA GLU A 237 10.51 1.59 -22.51
C GLU A 237 11.38 0.52 -21.86
N ASP A 238 11.85 -0.49 -22.62
CA ASP A 238 12.76 -1.50 -22.10
C ASP A 238 14.10 -0.89 -21.66
N ALA A 239 14.63 0.07 -22.44
CA ALA A 239 15.83 0.81 -22.06
C ALA A 239 15.65 1.57 -20.73
N LYS A 240 14.49 2.22 -20.52
CA LYS A 240 14.16 2.87 -19.24
C LYS A 240 14.11 1.85 -18.10
N LYS A 241 13.44 0.71 -18.31
CA LYS A 241 13.37 -0.37 -17.33
C LYS A 241 14.76 -0.87 -16.95
N ILE A 242 15.62 -1.17 -17.92
CA ILE A 242 17.00 -1.60 -17.71
C ILE A 242 17.80 -0.53 -16.96
N SER A 243 17.64 0.74 -17.32
CA SER A 243 18.32 1.83 -16.63
C SER A 243 17.89 1.95 -15.16
N ALA A 244 16.60 1.77 -14.87
CA ALA A 244 16.08 1.73 -13.51
C ALA A 244 16.57 0.49 -12.74
N GLU A 245 16.55 -0.69 -13.36
CA GLU A 245 17.08 -1.94 -12.78
C GLU A 245 18.57 -1.85 -12.47
N ARG A 246 19.35 -1.19 -13.33
CA ARG A 246 20.77 -0.91 -13.08
C ARG A 246 20.97 0.15 -12.01
N ALA A 247 20.11 1.16 -11.95
CA ALA A 247 20.14 2.17 -10.90
C ALA A 247 19.84 1.57 -9.52
N CYS A 248 18.96 0.54 -9.42
CA CYS A 248 18.70 -0.14 -8.14
C CYS A 248 19.70 -1.27 -7.83
N ASN A 249 20.41 -1.81 -8.82
CA ASN A 249 21.57 -2.70 -8.60
C ASN A 249 22.81 -1.89 -8.18
N LEU A 250 22.72 -1.25 -7.01
CA LEU A 250 23.75 -0.41 -6.37
C LEU A 250 24.94 -1.22 -5.82
N THR A 251 25.60 -2.01 -6.67
CA THR A 251 26.87 -2.66 -6.35
C THR A 251 28.09 -1.76 -6.61
N ASN A 252 27.92 -0.43 -6.51
CA ASN A 252 28.92 0.56 -6.91
C ASN A 252 29.80 1.04 -5.74
N ILE A 253 31.12 1.05 -5.96
CA ILE A 253 32.16 1.14 -4.92
C ILE A 253 32.44 2.56 -4.47
N GLY A 254 32.42 3.51 -5.40
CA GLY A 254 32.68 4.92 -5.10
C GLY A 254 31.58 5.56 -4.25
N GLU A 255 30.34 5.10 -4.44
CA GLU A 255 29.15 5.71 -3.85
C GLU A 255 28.70 5.01 -2.57
N ALA A 256 29.03 3.73 -2.38
CA ALA A 256 28.76 3.00 -1.14
C ALA A 256 29.31 3.72 0.11
N ARG A 257 30.46 4.40 0.00
CA ARG A 257 31.00 5.21 1.12
C ARG A 257 30.21 6.48 1.37
N LYS A 258 29.73 7.16 0.33
CA LYS A 258 28.89 8.36 0.46
C LYS A 258 27.52 8.00 1.01
N LEU A 259 26.91 6.94 0.48
CA LEU A 259 25.63 6.39 0.95
C LEU A 259 25.73 5.98 2.43
N MET A 260 26.79 5.28 2.83
CA MET A 260 27.06 4.98 4.24
C MET A 260 27.23 6.25 5.08
N SER A 261 27.92 7.26 4.56
CA SER A 261 28.14 8.52 5.29
C SER A 261 26.83 9.29 5.50
N GLU A 262 25.95 9.34 4.51
CA GLU A 262 24.64 10.02 4.61
C GLU A 262 23.65 9.23 5.48
N GLU A 263 23.57 7.90 5.33
CA GLU A 263 22.77 7.07 6.23
C GLU A 263 23.27 7.19 7.68
N HIS A 264 24.59 7.13 7.91
CA HIS A 264 25.16 7.31 9.25
C HIS A 264 24.83 8.69 9.84
N LYS A 265 24.88 9.74 9.02
CA LYS A 265 24.55 11.10 9.43
C LYS A 265 23.07 11.25 9.77
N THR A 266 22.19 10.56 9.04
CA THR A 266 20.74 10.59 9.24
C THR A 266 20.33 9.75 10.45
N LEU A 267 20.86 8.54 10.58
CA LEU A 267 20.58 7.64 11.71
C LEU A 267 21.28 8.08 13.01
N GLY A 268 22.41 8.76 12.90
CA GLY A 268 23.29 9.11 14.03
C GLY A 268 24.14 7.95 14.55
N TYR A 269 24.12 6.80 13.87
CA TYR A 269 24.91 5.61 14.19
C TYR A 269 25.24 4.82 12.93
N ARG A 270 26.15 3.84 13.04
CA ARG A 270 26.55 2.99 11.92
C ARG A 270 25.35 2.18 11.39
N PRO A 271 25.07 2.23 10.07
CA PRO A 271 23.96 1.47 9.50
C PRO A 271 24.09 -0.03 9.85
N PRO A 272 22.98 -0.69 10.25
CA PRO A 272 22.98 -2.09 10.61
C PRO A 272 23.26 -2.99 9.39
N ALA A 273 23.66 -4.24 9.63
CA ALA A 273 23.78 -5.24 8.57
C ALA A 273 22.42 -5.46 7.90
N GLY A 274 22.37 -5.45 6.58
CA GLY A 274 21.12 -5.53 5.79
C GLY A 274 20.58 -4.19 5.31
N SER A 275 21.09 -3.05 5.82
CA SER A 275 20.83 -1.73 5.23
C SER A 275 21.35 -1.62 3.79
N LEU A 276 20.82 -0.66 3.03
CA LEU A 276 21.23 -0.42 1.66
C LEU A 276 22.72 -0.02 1.61
N ALA A 277 23.19 0.83 2.53
CA ALA A 277 24.61 1.13 2.67
C ALA A 277 25.48 -0.10 3.00
N ALA A 278 25.04 -0.98 3.91
CA ALA A 278 25.81 -2.18 4.25
C ALA A 278 25.89 -3.15 3.06
N THR A 279 24.81 -3.28 2.30
CA THR A 279 24.75 -4.11 1.09
C THR A 279 25.64 -3.53 0.00
N ALA A 280 25.58 -2.22 -0.24
CA ALA A 280 26.44 -1.51 -1.18
C ALA A 280 27.93 -1.65 -0.80
N GLN A 281 28.29 -1.56 0.49
CA GLN A 281 29.66 -1.80 0.94
C GLN A 281 30.11 -3.25 0.74
N SER A 282 29.26 -4.22 1.03
CA SER A 282 29.58 -5.64 0.87
C SER A 282 29.80 -5.99 -0.61
N ALA A 283 28.96 -5.45 -1.48
CA ALA A 283 29.13 -5.58 -2.93
C ALA A 283 30.40 -4.86 -3.42
N ALA A 284 30.67 -3.67 -2.89
CA ALA A 284 31.83 -2.89 -3.25
C ALA A 284 33.16 -3.57 -2.89
N SER A 285 33.16 -4.29 -1.77
CA SER A 285 34.30 -5.09 -1.33
C SER A 285 34.65 -6.21 -2.32
N LYS A 286 33.67 -6.68 -3.12
CA LYS A 286 33.85 -7.77 -4.08
C LYS A 286 34.33 -7.32 -5.46
N HIS A 287 34.15 -6.04 -5.82
CA HIS A 287 34.38 -5.56 -7.19
C HIS A 287 35.08 -4.19 -7.28
N PRO A 288 36.24 -3.94 -6.66
CA PRO A 288 36.80 -2.60 -6.40
C PRO A 288 36.93 -1.62 -7.59
N ASP A 289 36.90 -2.10 -8.84
CA ASP A 289 37.15 -1.31 -10.06
C ASP A 289 35.89 -0.79 -10.77
N ALA A 290 34.67 -1.11 -10.31
CA ALA A 290 33.45 -0.64 -10.95
C ALA A 290 33.11 0.83 -10.59
N SER A 291 33.21 1.70 -11.58
CA SER A 291 32.86 3.13 -11.50
C SER A 291 31.68 3.41 -12.43
N ALA A 292 30.51 3.76 -11.88
CA ALA A 292 29.37 4.26 -12.63
C ALA A 292 29.03 5.68 -12.17
N GLY A 293 28.73 6.58 -13.10
CA GLY A 293 28.39 7.98 -12.82
C GLY A 293 26.91 8.14 -12.50
N ILE A 294 26.50 7.80 -11.28
CA ILE A 294 25.17 8.14 -10.77
C ILE A 294 25.23 9.58 -10.24
N ASP A 295 24.12 10.31 -10.38
CA ASP A 295 24.00 11.67 -9.87
C ASP A 295 23.94 11.65 -8.33
N PRO A 296 24.85 12.34 -7.61
CA PRO A 296 24.87 12.35 -6.14
C PRO A 296 23.56 12.76 -5.47
N GLU A 297 22.70 13.54 -6.13
CA GLU A 297 21.41 13.97 -5.56
C GLU A 297 20.43 12.79 -5.43
N THR A 298 20.32 11.96 -6.47
CA THR A 298 19.49 10.75 -6.45
C THR A 298 19.94 9.75 -5.38
N LEU A 299 21.25 9.72 -5.09
CA LEU A 299 21.82 8.86 -4.05
C LEU A 299 21.41 9.29 -2.64
N ALA A 300 21.30 10.60 -2.41
CA ALA A 300 20.91 11.17 -1.12
C ALA A 300 19.44 10.86 -0.82
N ASP A 301 18.56 10.96 -1.81
CA ASP A 301 17.14 10.65 -1.65
C ASP A 301 16.89 9.19 -1.29
N VAL A 302 17.59 8.26 -1.96
CA VAL A 302 17.50 6.82 -1.66
C VAL A 302 18.03 6.52 -0.25
N ALA A 303 19.14 7.15 0.16
CA ALA A 303 19.69 7.00 1.50
C ALA A 303 18.73 7.51 2.58
N HIS A 304 18.05 8.63 2.34
CA HIS A 304 17.02 9.14 3.24
C HIS A 304 15.82 8.21 3.36
N GLN A 305 15.35 7.64 2.25
CA GLN A 305 14.24 6.68 2.27
C GLN A 305 14.59 5.41 3.07
N ASP A 306 15.78 4.83 2.86
CA ASP A 306 16.21 3.63 3.61
C ASP A 306 16.37 3.94 5.11
N ALA A 307 16.95 5.10 5.45
CA ALA A 307 17.10 5.54 6.83
C ALA A 307 15.75 5.71 7.58
N HIS A 308 14.68 6.04 6.87
CA HIS A 308 13.33 6.09 7.43
C HIS A 308 12.66 4.70 7.51
N ARG A 309 12.99 3.77 6.61
CA ARG A 309 12.47 2.38 6.62
C ARG A 309 13.01 1.58 7.82
N ILE A 310 14.30 1.69 8.11
CA ILE A 310 14.98 0.92 9.16
C ILE A 310 14.30 1.04 10.55
N PRO A 311 13.98 2.22 11.08
CA PRO A 311 13.32 2.32 12.38
C PRO A 311 11.89 1.75 12.37
N ALA A 312 11.18 1.80 11.24
CA ALA A 312 9.83 1.24 11.10
C ALA A 312 9.85 -0.29 11.09
N GLU A 313 10.77 -0.92 10.35
CA GLU A 313 10.98 -2.38 10.39
C GLU A 313 11.40 -2.84 11.79
N ARG A 314 12.18 -2.02 12.50
CA ARG A 314 12.63 -2.33 13.86
C ARG A 314 11.52 -2.19 14.92
N SER A 315 10.47 -1.40 14.66
CA SER A 315 9.29 -1.32 15.53
C SER A 315 8.32 -2.48 15.31
N ASP A 316 8.31 -3.08 14.13
CA ASP A 316 7.40 -4.17 13.75
C ASP A 316 7.98 -5.57 13.95
N GLU A 317 9.30 -5.72 14.12
CA GLU A 317 9.88 -6.93 14.68
C GLU A 317 9.30 -7.13 16.09
N PRO A 318 8.44 -8.14 16.30
CA PRO A 318 7.82 -8.31 17.59
C PRO A 318 8.94 -8.64 18.59
N SER A 319 9.13 -7.75 19.56
CA SER A 319 9.98 -7.94 20.74
C SER A 319 9.61 -9.21 21.55
N SER A 320 8.69 -10.06 21.07
CA SER A 320 8.38 -11.38 21.59
C SER A 320 9.37 -12.48 21.17
N ALA A 321 10.26 -12.27 20.20
CA ALA A 321 11.24 -13.30 19.79
C ALA A 321 12.45 -13.48 20.75
N VAL A 322 12.48 -12.79 21.90
CA VAL A 322 13.46 -13.04 22.98
C VAL A 322 12.80 -13.67 24.22
N LYS A 323 11.57 -14.21 24.09
CA LYS A 323 10.94 -14.96 25.20
C LYS A 323 11.08 -16.48 25.12
N GLU A 324 11.75 -17.01 24.11
CA GLU A 324 11.83 -18.47 23.95
C GLU A 324 13.19 -18.89 23.40
N THR A 325 14.16 -19.08 24.30
CA THR A 325 15.02 -20.29 24.37
C THR A 325 16.21 -20.09 25.31
N ALA A 326 15.91 -19.79 26.57
CA ALA A 326 16.62 -20.42 27.68
C ALA A 326 15.72 -20.22 28.89
N VAL A 327 14.80 -21.16 29.12
CA VAL A 327 14.32 -21.39 30.49
C VAL A 327 15.55 -21.88 31.24
N VAL A 328 16.41 -20.95 31.64
CA VAL A 328 17.49 -21.21 32.57
C VAL A 328 16.74 -21.57 33.84
N ASN A 329 16.68 -22.86 34.12
CA ASN A 329 15.97 -23.37 35.26
C ASN A 329 16.55 -22.65 36.48
N ALA A 330 15.76 -21.76 37.08
CA ALA A 330 16.29 -20.71 37.97
C ALA A 330 16.91 -21.30 39.24
N GLU A 331 16.61 -22.56 39.53
CA GLU A 331 17.07 -23.36 40.66
C GLU A 331 18.40 -24.10 40.38
N VAL A 332 18.87 -24.18 39.13
CA VAL A 332 20.12 -24.87 38.81
C VAL A 332 21.32 -23.97 39.16
N PRO A 333 22.35 -24.50 39.87
CA PRO A 333 23.54 -23.73 40.19
C PRO A 333 24.21 -23.14 38.95
N VAL A 334 24.48 -21.83 38.99
CA VAL A 334 25.04 -21.13 37.82
C VAL A 334 26.49 -21.57 37.61
N THR A 335 26.76 -22.20 36.47
CA THR A 335 28.11 -22.61 36.05
C THR A 335 28.76 -21.56 35.15
N LYS A 336 30.11 -21.57 35.04
CA LYS A 336 30.85 -20.69 34.12
C LYS A 336 30.38 -20.82 32.67
N ARG A 337 30.04 -22.02 32.23
CA ARG A 337 29.54 -22.26 30.86
C ARG A 337 28.18 -21.58 30.64
N MET A 338 27.28 -21.66 31.62
CA MET A 338 25.97 -20.99 31.54
C MET A 338 26.12 -19.47 31.54
N ALA A 339 26.95 -18.93 32.44
CA ALA A 339 27.24 -17.50 32.49
C ALA A 339 27.85 -16.97 31.18
N SER A 340 28.84 -17.67 30.61
CA SER A 340 29.43 -17.27 29.32
C SER A 340 28.42 -17.32 28.18
N SER A 341 27.51 -18.30 28.18
CA SER A 341 26.43 -18.37 27.20
C SER A 341 25.51 -17.15 27.29
N LEU A 342 25.05 -16.81 28.50
CA LEU A 342 24.18 -15.66 28.76
C LEU A 342 24.85 -14.33 28.39
N VAL A 343 26.14 -14.17 28.69
CA VAL A 343 26.91 -12.98 28.31
C VAL A 343 27.07 -12.88 26.80
N SER A 344 27.37 -13.99 26.12
CA SER A 344 27.50 -14.04 24.66
C SER A 344 26.17 -13.70 23.97
N GLU A 345 25.06 -14.22 24.48
CA GLU A 345 23.73 -13.96 23.95
C GLU A 345 23.33 -12.50 24.17
N ALA A 346 23.54 -11.96 25.38
CA ALA A 346 23.31 -10.56 25.68
C ALA A 346 24.16 -9.62 24.79
N HIS A 347 25.43 -9.96 24.56
CA HIS A 347 26.31 -9.20 23.67
C HIS A 347 25.86 -9.26 22.22
N LYS A 348 25.42 -10.43 21.74
CA LYS A 348 24.88 -10.57 20.37
C LYS A 348 23.59 -9.76 20.18
N ALA A 349 22.72 -9.73 21.19
CA ALA A 349 21.46 -8.99 21.16
C ALA A 349 21.67 -7.46 21.21
N ARG A 350 22.61 -6.97 22.03
CA ARG A 350 22.83 -5.53 22.24
C ARG A 350 23.97 -4.92 21.44
N GLY A 351 24.88 -5.74 20.92
CA GLY A 351 26.08 -5.29 20.20
C GLY A 351 27.18 -4.73 21.11
N HIS A 352 27.04 -4.80 22.43
CA HIS A 352 28.03 -4.38 23.42
C HIS A 352 28.00 -5.25 24.68
N LEU A 353 29.00 -5.11 25.55
CA LEU A 353 29.09 -5.83 26.82
C LEU A 353 27.86 -5.53 27.71
N PRO A 354 27.33 -6.54 28.43
CA PRO A 354 26.18 -6.36 29.30
C PRO A 354 26.54 -5.43 30.47
N GLU A 355 25.64 -4.48 30.75
CA GLU A 355 25.78 -3.53 31.86
C GLU A 355 25.63 -4.24 33.21
N SER A 356 26.21 -3.64 34.26
CA SER A 356 26.04 -4.10 35.64
C SER A 356 24.56 -4.07 36.05
N GLY A 357 24.09 -5.16 36.66
CA GLY A 357 22.68 -5.29 37.09
C GLY A 357 21.81 -6.06 36.11
N THR A 358 22.34 -6.42 34.93
CA THR A 358 21.66 -7.35 34.01
C THR A 358 21.81 -8.80 34.46
N ILE A 359 20.86 -9.67 34.07
CA ILE A 359 20.88 -11.12 34.39
C ILE A 359 22.22 -11.76 33.96
N ALA A 360 22.76 -11.40 32.80
CA ALA A 360 24.05 -11.91 32.32
C ALA A 360 25.22 -11.51 33.26
N SER A 361 25.25 -10.25 33.71
CA SER A 361 26.26 -9.78 34.67
C SER A 361 26.13 -10.46 36.04
N THR A 362 24.89 -10.68 36.50
CA THR A 362 24.59 -11.38 37.76
C THR A 362 24.97 -12.85 37.67
N ALA A 363 24.66 -13.53 36.56
CA ALA A 363 25.04 -14.92 36.29
C ALA A 363 26.56 -15.09 36.30
N GLN A 364 27.30 -14.17 35.68
CA GLN A 364 28.77 -14.19 35.69
C GLN A 364 29.32 -14.04 37.10
N SER A 365 28.79 -13.11 37.89
CA SER A 365 29.18 -12.94 39.29
C SER A 365 28.91 -14.19 40.14
N LEU A 366 27.76 -14.83 39.96
CA LEU A 366 27.40 -16.06 40.68
C LEU A 366 28.29 -17.24 40.28
N ALA A 367 28.55 -17.41 38.98
CA ALA A 367 29.44 -18.45 38.49
C ALA A 367 30.87 -18.32 39.03
N ASP A 368 31.39 -17.10 39.11
CA ASP A 368 32.73 -16.85 39.67
C ASP A 368 32.78 -17.09 41.17
N LYS A 369 31.72 -16.74 41.92
CA LYS A 369 31.63 -17.05 43.35
C LYS A 369 31.55 -18.55 43.58
N ASN A 370 30.66 -19.26 42.88
CA ASN A 370 30.50 -20.72 42.97
C ASN A 370 31.81 -21.46 42.62
N ALA A 371 32.52 -21.00 41.59
CA ALA A 371 33.82 -21.58 41.23
C ALA A 371 34.91 -21.35 42.30
N ARG A 372 34.78 -20.29 43.12
CA ARG A 372 35.76 -19.94 44.16
C ARG A 372 35.54 -20.67 45.47
N ASP A 373 34.29 -20.86 45.89
CA ASP A 373 33.94 -21.45 47.18
C ASP A 373 33.26 -22.83 47.09
N GLY A 374 33.02 -23.33 45.89
CA GLY A 374 32.29 -24.59 45.69
C GLY A 374 30.80 -24.48 46.00
N GLY A 375 30.26 -23.26 46.11
CA GLY A 375 28.84 -23.03 46.38
C GLY A 375 27.94 -23.38 45.19
N GLU A 376 26.66 -23.58 45.47
CA GLU A 376 25.63 -23.99 44.50
C GLU A 376 24.60 -22.89 44.24
N ARG A 377 25.03 -21.62 44.21
CA ARG A 377 24.09 -20.48 44.07
C ARG A 377 23.44 -20.48 42.69
N SER A 378 22.15 -20.24 42.69
CA SER A 378 21.29 -20.20 41.51
C SER A 378 20.86 -18.77 41.17
N LEU A 379 20.20 -18.54 40.03
CA LEU A 379 19.68 -17.22 39.67
C LEU A 379 18.49 -16.80 40.55
N ALA A 380 17.73 -17.77 41.06
CA ALA A 380 16.63 -17.55 42.00
C ALA A 380 17.14 -16.91 43.31
N ASP A 381 18.29 -17.37 43.81
CA ASP A 381 18.89 -16.85 45.06
C ASP A 381 19.28 -15.38 44.96
N ALA A 382 19.55 -14.89 43.75
CA ALA A 382 19.90 -13.50 43.48
C ALA A 382 18.68 -12.60 43.20
N GLY A 383 17.46 -13.15 43.22
CA GLY A 383 16.23 -12.41 42.89
C GLY A 383 16.20 -11.89 41.45
N ALA A 384 16.90 -12.57 40.54
CA ALA A 384 17.09 -12.13 39.15
C ALA A 384 16.11 -12.80 38.16
N VAL A 385 14.97 -13.31 38.66
CA VAL A 385 13.94 -14.06 37.91
C VAL A 385 12.69 -13.22 37.71
#